data_AF-A0A2V8X0B0-F1
#
_entry.id   AF-A0A2V8X0B0-F1
#
_cell.length_a   1.000
_cell.length_b   1.000
_cell.length_c   1.000
_cell.angle_alpha   90.00
_cell.angle_beta   90.00
_cell.angle_gamma   90.00
#
_symmetry.space_group_name_H-M   'P 1'
#
loop_
_entity.id
_entity.type
_entity.pdbx_description
1 polymer ?
#
loop_
_entity_poly.entity_id
_entity_poly.type
_entity_poly.pdbx_seq_one_letter_code
_entity_poly.pdbx_strand_id
1 'polypeptide(L)'
;MKADPKAASGRAFVRSLNILLKFARLYGYEHTRTIEQLQTAWQELRAAIPLGTEAGLLLGATNSQLLLDGVPLEGAPAEKQFAQLLSAAGLASIQFFSCITEEEIGRFARAFPTGKAKPAELALQLKDALTGAQGIRINEICF
;
A
#
# COMPACT_ATOMS: atom_id res chain seq x y z
N MET A 1 -1.19 4.39 -26.34
CA MET A 1 -1.01 5.11 -25.07
C MET A 1 0.35 4.73 -24.51
N LYS A 2 1.29 5.68 -24.38
CA LYS A 2 2.57 5.41 -23.71
C LYS A 2 2.25 5.11 -22.24
N ALA A 3 2.59 3.92 -21.77
CA ALA A 3 2.45 3.59 -20.35
C ALA A 3 3.28 4.63 -19.59
N ASP A 4 2.62 5.41 -18.74
CA ASP A 4 3.32 6.36 -17.89
C ASP A 4 4.28 5.57 -16.99
N PRO A 5 5.59 5.86 -16.99
CA PRO A 5 6.57 5.09 -16.23
C PRO A 5 6.21 5.05 -14.74
N LYS A 6 5.61 6.12 -14.21
CA LYS A 6 5.06 6.17 -12.85
C LYS A 6 3.95 5.16 -12.65
N ALA A 7 3.02 5.05 -13.60
CA ALA A 7 1.92 4.08 -13.50
C ALA A 7 2.43 2.63 -13.59
N ALA A 8 3.46 2.37 -14.40
CA ALA A 8 4.10 1.05 -14.48
C ALA A 8 4.79 0.66 -13.15
N SER A 9 5.61 1.55 -12.59
CA SER A 9 6.25 1.33 -11.28
C SER A 9 5.25 1.27 -10.14
N GLY A 10 4.20 2.10 -10.15
CA GLY A 10 3.16 2.03 -9.12
C GLY A 10 2.34 0.73 -9.18
N ARG A 11 2.11 0.17 -10.38
CA ARG A 11 1.53 -1.18 -10.54
C ARG A 11 2.45 -2.25 -9.96
N ALA A 12 3.74 -2.17 -10.27
CA ALA A 12 4.74 -3.07 -9.73
C ALA A 12 4.83 -2.97 -8.19
N PHE A 13 4.74 -1.76 -7.63
CA PHE A 13 4.65 -1.52 -6.19
C PHE A 13 3.44 -2.22 -5.57
N VAL A 14 2.23 -2.02 -6.11
CA VAL A 14 1.01 -2.66 -5.57
C VAL A 14 1.10 -4.19 -5.64
N ARG A 15 1.68 -4.73 -6.70
CA ARG A 15 1.95 -6.17 -6.82
C ARG A 15 2.93 -6.64 -5.74
N SER A 16 4.05 -5.93 -5.57
CA SER A 16 5.07 -6.23 -4.58
C SER A 16 4.55 -6.12 -3.14
N LEU A 17 3.69 -5.14 -2.86
CA LEU A 17 3.01 -4.97 -1.59
C LEU A 17 2.06 -6.14 -1.30
N ASN A 18 1.28 -6.60 -2.28
CA ASN A 18 0.42 -7.77 -2.10
C ASN A 18 1.22 -9.04 -1.78
N ILE A 19 2.36 -9.24 -2.45
CA ILE A 19 3.27 -10.36 -2.16
C ILE A 19 3.86 -10.22 -0.76
N LEU A 20 4.25 -9.00 -0.36
CA LEU A 20 4.75 -8.71 0.98
C LEU A 20 3.74 -9.10 2.05
N LEU A 21 2.49 -8.67 1.91
CA LEU A 21 1.41 -8.99 2.84
C LEU A 21 1.14 -10.50 2.90
N LYS A 22 1.22 -11.18 1.75
CA LYS A 22 1.13 -12.65 1.70
C LYS A 22 2.29 -13.32 2.45
N PHE A 23 3.52 -12.86 2.26
CA PHE A 23 4.69 -13.41 2.95
C PHE A 23 4.65 -13.12 4.46
N ALA A 24 4.24 -11.93 4.86
CA ALA A 24 4.05 -11.59 6.26
C ALA A 24 3.01 -12.51 6.93
N ARG A 25 1.93 -12.86 6.23
CA ARG A 25 0.93 -13.82 6.72
C ARG A 25 1.46 -15.26 6.82
N LEU A 26 2.30 -15.68 5.88
CA LEU A 26 2.81 -17.06 5.82
C LEU A 26 4.00 -17.29 6.75
N TYR A 27 4.90 -16.31 6.86
CA TYR A 27 6.21 -16.46 7.51
C TYR A 27 6.45 -15.47 8.65
N GLY A 28 5.66 -14.40 8.75
CA GLY A 28 5.90 -13.28 9.67
C GLY A 28 6.79 -12.18 9.07
N TYR A 29 6.88 -11.05 9.78
CA TYR A 29 7.65 -9.87 9.34
C TYR A 29 9.16 -10.00 9.55
N GLU A 30 9.59 -10.91 10.43
CA GLU A 30 11.02 -11.13 10.74
C GLU A 30 11.68 -12.13 9.79
N HIS A 31 10.91 -12.75 8.89
CA HIS A 31 11.43 -13.73 7.95
C HIS A 31 12.17 -13.06 6.78
N THR A 32 13.32 -13.60 6.39
CA THR A 32 14.19 -13.05 5.33
C THR A 32 13.43 -12.72 4.05
N ARG A 33 12.57 -13.62 3.56
CA ARG A 33 11.75 -13.38 2.37
C ARG A 33 10.81 -12.17 2.50
N THR A 34 10.25 -11.94 3.69
CA THR A 34 9.37 -10.80 3.93
C THR A 34 10.19 -9.50 3.93
N ILE A 35 11.38 -9.52 4.51
CA ILE A 35 12.31 -8.38 4.52
C ILE A 35 12.79 -8.04 3.10
N GLU A 36 13.20 -9.05 2.30
CA GLU A 36 13.60 -8.86 0.90
C GLU A 36 12.45 -8.33 0.03
N GLN A 37 11.23 -8.83 0.27
CA GLN A 37 10.05 -8.35 -0.44
C GLN A 37 9.69 -6.90 -0.05
N LEU A 38 9.94 -6.50 1.19
CA LEU A 38 9.77 -5.12 1.65
C LEU A 38 10.74 -4.19 0.92
N GLN A 39 12.01 -4.58 0.79
CA GLN A 39 13.01 -3.83 0.01
C GLN A 39 12.60 -3.68 -1.46
N THR A 40 12.10 -4.76 -2.06
CA THR A 40 11.59 -4.72 -3.44
C THR A 40 10.42 -3.73 -3.55
N ALA A 41 9.44 -3.79 -2.64
CA ALA A 41 8.33 -2.85 -2.65
C ALA A 41 8.80 -1.39 -2.45
N TRP A 42 9.78 -1.16 -1.58
CA TRP A 42 10.39 0.16 -1.37
C TRP A 42 11.03 0.72 -2.63
N GLN A 43 11.82 -0.08 -3.35
CA GLN A 43 12.46 0.32 -4.59
C GLN A 43 11.44 0.65 -5.69
N GLU A 44 10.40 -0.17 -5.84
CA GLU A 44 9.31 0.07 -6.79
C GLU A 44 8.54 1.36 -6.47
N LEU A 45 8.31 1.65 -5.18
CA LEU A 45 7.67 2.91 -4.79
C LEU A 45 8.56 4.11 -5.12
N ARG A 46 9.86 4.05 -4.84
CA ARG A 46 10.80 5.13 -5.21
C ARG A 46 10.93 5.30 -6.71
N ALA A 47 10.82 4.23 -7.49
CA ALA A 47 10.76 4.32 -8.94
C ALA A 47 9.47 5.00 -9.42
N ALA A 48 8.34 4.76 -8.73
CA ALA A 48 7.07 5.43 -9.01
C ALA A 48 7.06 6.90 -8.54
N ILE A 49 7.75 7.22 -7.45
CA ILE A 49 7.80 8.55 -6.85
C ILE A 49 9.27 9.02 -6.76
N PRO A 50 9.86 9.49 -7.87
CA PRO A 50 11.23 9.98 -7.85
C PRO A 50 11.35 11.22 -6.94
N LEU A 51 12.45 11.25 -6.17
CA LEU A 51 12.80 12.34 -5.26
C LEU A 51 12.79 13.69 -5.99
N GLY A 52 12.14 14.69 -5.38
CA GLY A 52 12.02 16.05 -5.96
C GLY A 52 10.78 16.27 -6.82
N THR A 53 9.94 15.25 -7.02
CA THR A 53 8.62 15.42 -7.65
C THR A 53 7.59 15.79 -6.59
N GLU A 54 6.78 16.82 -6.85
CA GLU A 54 5.62 17.17 -6.02
C GLU A 54 4.47 16.13 -6.15
N ALA A 55 4.54 15.29 -7.17
CA ALA A 55 3.57 14.24 -7.44
C ALA A 55 3.81 13.03 -6.52
N GLY A 56 2.93 12.83 -5.54
CA GLY A 56 2.82 11.57 -4.80
C GLY A 56 2.14 10.46 -5.60
N LEU A 57 2.00 9.28 -5.00
CA LEU A 57 1.22 8.16 -5.54
C LEU A 57 -0.06 7.99 -4.74
N LEU A 58 -1.23 8.09 -5.38
CA LEU A 58 -2.52 7.83 -4.74
C LEU A 58 -2.97 6.41 -5.02
N LEU A 59 -3.23 5.63 -3.98
CA LEU A 59 -3.85 4.32 -4.06
C LEU A 59 -5.28 4.39 -3.49
N GLY A 60 -6.26 4.51 -4.38
CA GLY A 60 -7.67 4.48 -4.03
C GLY A 60 -8.21 3.05 -3.99
N ALA A 61 -9.19 2.81 -3.12
CA ALA A 61 -9.97 1.59 -3.11
C ALA A 61 -11.46 1.94 -3.24
N THR A 62 -12.15 1.29 -4.17
CA THR A 62 -13.60 1.40 -4.32
C THR A 62 -14.22 0.03 -4.47
N ASN A 63 -15.01 -0.40 -3.48
CA ASN A 63 -15.62 -1.73 -3.40
C ASN A 63 -14.60 -2.87 -3.60
N SER A 64 -14.40 -3.29 -4.84
CA SER A 64 -13.49 -4.38 -5.24
C SER A 64 -12.48 -3.97 -6.31
N GLN A 65 -12.32 -2.67 -6.57
CA GLN A 65 -11.38 -2.12 -7.55
C GLN A 65 -10.34 -1.26 -6.83
N LEU A 66 -9.06 -1.51 -7.11
CA LEU A 66 -7.99 -0.58 -6.78
C LEU A 66 -7.78 0.43 -7.92
N LEU A 67 -7.57 1.67 -7.54
CA LEU A 67 -7.27 2.78 -8.42
C LEU A 67 -5.88 3.32 -8.06
N LEU A 68 -4.99 3.40 -9.04
CA LEU A 68 -3.67 4.00 -8.91
C LEU A 68 -3.66 5.34 -9.63
N ASP A 69 -3.55 6.45 -8.88
CA ASP A 69 -3.73 7.82 -9.39
C ASP A 69 -5.03 7.97 -10.20
N GLY A 70 -6.10 7.30 -9.76
CA GLY A 70 -7.40 7.28 -10.45
C GLY A 70 -7.50 6.30 -11.63
N VAL A 71 -6.40 5.64 -12.01
CA VAL A 71 -6.39 4.62 -13.06
C VAL A 71 -6.69 3.25 -12.45
N PRO A 72 -7.71 2.51 -12.92
CA PRO A 72 -7.99 1.17 -12.42
C PRO A 72 -6.83 0.22 -12.68
N LEU A 73 -6.42 -0.47 -11.62
CA LEU A 73 -5.51 -1.60 -11.72
C LEU A 73 -6.25 -2.83 -12.28
N GLU A 74 -5.53 -3.65 -13.03
CA GLU A 74 -6.09 -4.89 -13.57
C GLU A 74 -6.56 -5.76 -12.41
N GLY A 75 -7.79 -6.28 -12.52
CA GLY A 75 -8.50 -6.88 -11.38
C GLY A 75 -8.01 -8.27 -11.00
N ALA A 76 -6.70 -8.46 -10.77
CA ALA A 76 -6.20 -9.74 -10.28
C ALA A 76 -6.80 -10.03 -8.88
N PRO A 77 -6.93 -11.31 -8.51
CA PRO A 77 -7.62 -11.70 -7.28
C PRO A 77 -7.02 -11.03 -6.02
N ALA A 78 -5.70 -10.85 -5.99
CA ALA A 78 -5.01 -10.21 -4.87
C ALA A 78 -5.35 -8.72 -4.74
N GLU A 79 -5.34 -7.98 -5.85
CA GLU A 79 -5.69 -6.55 -5.87
C GLU A 79 -7.16 -6.33 -5.48
N LYS A 80 -8.07 -7.17 -5.98
CA LYS A 80 -9.48 -7.14 -5.59
C LYS A 80 -9.65 -7.39 -4.09
N GLN A 81 -8.97 -8.39 -3.55
CA GLN A 81 -9.01 -8.70 -2.12
C GLN A 81 -8.45 -7.56 -1.27
N PHE A 82 -7.39 -6.91 -1.73
CA PHE A 82 -6.83 -5.73 -1.07
C PHE A 82 -7.79 -4.54 -1.12
N ALA A 83 -8.45 -4.27 -2.26
CA ALA A 83 -9.49 -3.24 -2.38
C ALA A 83 -10.65 -3.48 -1.41
N GLN A 84 -11.11 -4.73 -1.29
CA GLN A 84 -12.17 -5.11 -0.37
C GLN A 84 -11.74 -4.94 1.08
N LEU A 85 -10.50 -5.28 1.40
CA LEU A 85 -9.94 -5.11 2.74
C LEU A 85 -9.85 -3.62 3.12
N LEU A 86 -9.39 -2.76 2.22
CA LEU A 86 -9.38 -1.31 2.44
C LEU A 86 -10.80 -0.74 2.58
N SER A 87 -11.72 -1.14 1.68
CA SER A 87 -13.12 -0.70 1.74
C SER A 87 -13.81 -1.16 3.03
N ALA A 88 -13.59 -2.40 3.45
CA ALA A 88 -14.14 -2.95 4.69
C ALA A 88 -13.49 -2.34 5.94
N ALA A 89 -12.28 -1.79 5.82
CA ALA A 89 -11.65 -0.99 6.84
C ALA A 89 -12.13 0.47 6.89
N GLY A 90 -13.01 0.87 5.96
CA GLY A 90 -13.45 2.27 5.85
C GLY A 90 -12.38 3.18 5.26
N LEU A 91 -11.44 2.66 4.48
CA LEU A 91 -10.38 3.43 3.83
C LEU A 91 -10.76 3.77 2.39
N ALA A 92 -10.77 5.06 2.06
CA ALA A 92 -11.05 5.58 0.72
C ALA A 92 -9.80 5.53 -0.17
N SER A 93 -8.69 6.03 0.36
CA SER A 93 -7.42 6.08 -0.37
C SER A 93 -6.22 6.23 0.55
N ILE A 94 -5.06 5.81 0.05
CA ILE A 94 -3.76 5.94 0.71
C ILE A 94 -2.87 6.74 -0.23
N GLN A 95 -2.41 7.89 0.24
CA GLN A 95 -1.49 8.77 -0.48
C GLN A 95 -0.07 8.52 0.03
N PHE A 96 0.83 8.22 -0.90
CA PHE A 96 2.27 8.16 -0.65
C PHE A 96 2.92 9.44 -1.20
N PHE A 97 3.87 10.01 -0.46
CA PHE A 97 4.61 11.22 -0.82
C PHE A 97 6.08 10.92 -1.11
N SER A 98 6.78 11.83 -1.77
CA SER A 98 8.21 11.67 -2.10
C SER A 98 9.15 11.74 -0.89
N CYS A 99 8.67 12.27 0.24
CA CYS A 99 9.39 12.29 1.53
C CYS A 99 9.28 10.97 2.32
N ILE A 100 8.61 9.96 1.77
CA ILE A 100 8.48 8.65 2.41
C ILE A 100 9.85 8.03 2.67
N THR A 101 9.94 7.31 3.78
CA THR A 101 11.11 6.56 4.21
C THR A 101 10.83 5.06 4.22
N GLU A 102 11.88 4.26 4.15
CA GLU A 102 11.79 2.80 4.22
C GLU A 102 11.15 2.33 5.55
N GLU A 103 11.48 3.01 6.65
CA GLU A 103 10.90 2.75 7.97
C GLU A 103 9.39 2.96 7.99
N GLU A 104 8.89 4.02 7.34
CA GLU A 104 7.44 4.28 7.23
C GLU A 104 6.72 3.19 6.43
N ILE A 105 7.31 2.69 5.32
CA ILE A 105 6.73 1.53 4.62
C ILE A 105 6.76 0.29 5.51
N GLY A 106 7.85 0.06 6.23
CA GLY A 106 7.95 -1.05 7.17
C GLY A 106 6.84 -1.01 8.22
N ARG A 107 6.58 0.17 8.82
CA ARG A 107 5.49 0.39 9.78
C ARG A 107 4.13 0.19 9.12
N PHE A 108 3.92 0.76 7.92
CA PHE A 108 2.70 0.58 7.13
C PHE A 108 2.41 -0.90 6.86
N ALA A 109 3.40 -1.66 6.39
CA ALA A 109 3.24 -3.08 6.11
C ALA A 109 2.94 -3.89 7.38
N ARG A 110 3.55 -3.54 8.52
CA ARG A 110 3.33 -4.18 9.83
C ARG A 110 1.98 -3.88 10.46
N ALA A 111 1.34 -2.78 10.07
CA ALA A 111 -0.01 -2.44 10.50
C ALA A 111 -1.08 -3.35 9.86
N PHE A 112 -0.73 -4.04 8.78
CA PHE A 112 -1.64 -5.04 8.23
C PHE A 112 -1.61 -6.30 9.10
N PRO A 113 -2.78 -6.86 9.42
CA PRO A 113 -2.86 -8.06 10.22
C PRO A 113 -2.33 -9.27 9.45
N THR A 114 -1.43 -10.02 10.10
CA THR A 114 -0.93 -11.32 9.63
C THR A 114 -1.93 -12.47 9.85
N GLY A 115 -3.01 -12.21 10.60
CA GLY A 115 -4.06 -13.19 10.92
C GLY A 115 -5.47 -12.71 10.54
N LYS A 116 -6.49 -13.32 11.15
CA LYS A 116 -7.92 -12.97 10.97
C LYS A 116 -8.32 -11.72 11.79
N ALA A 117 -7.62 -10.60 11.62
CA ALA A 117 -8.06 -9.37 12.30
C ALA A 117 -9.25 -8.73 11.56
N LYS A 118 -10.07 -8.01 12.32
CA LYS A 118 -11.26 -7.34 11.79
C LYS A 118 -10.83 -6.19 10.88
N PRO A 119 -11.38 -6.10 9.66
CA PRO A 119 -11.10 -4.97 8.76
C PRO A 119 -11.35 -3.62 9.44
N ALA A 120 -12.38 -3.53 10.28
CA ALA A 120 -12.74 -2.33 11.02
C ALA A 120 -11.63 -1.77 11.93
N GLU A 121 -10.69 -2.61 12.40
CA GLU A 121 -9.58 -2.15 13.25
C GLU A 121 -8.34 -1.76 12.43
N LEU A 122 -8.30 -2.13 11.14
CA LEU A 122 -7.15 -1.85 10.27
C LEU A 122 -6.90 -0.35 10.10
N ALA A 123 -7.95 0.45 9.93
CA ALA A 123 -7.79 1.91 9.79
C ALA A 123 -7.14 2.52 11.05
N LEU A 124 -7.55 2.05 12.24
CA LEU A 124 -6.97 2.49 13.50
C LEU A 124 -5.52 2.02 13.65
N GLN A 125 -5.21 0.76 13.32
CA GLN A 125 -3.85 0.23 13.38
C GLN A 125 -2.91 0.94 12.40
N LEU A 126 -3.39 1.24 11.20
CA LEU A 126 -2.64 2.00 10.22
C LEU A 126 -2.39 3.44 10.69
N LYS A 127 -3.40 4.10 11.27
CA LYS A 127 -3.20 5.43 11.86
C LYS A 127 -2.18 5.40 12.98
N ASP A 128 -2.29 4.44 13.90
CA ASP A 128 -1.37 4.29 15.02
C ASP A 128 0.06 4.06 14.53
N ALA A 129 0.25 3.10 13.61
CA ALA A 129 1.55 2.78 13.02
C ALA A 129 2.16 3.94 12.21
N LEU A 130 1.31 4.80 11.63
CA LEU A 130 1.71 5.98 10.87
C LEU A 130 1.66 7.26 11.71
N THR A 131 1.53 7.17 13.03
CA THR A 131 1.58 8.35 13.89
C THR A 131 2.95 9.02 13.74
N GLY A 132 2.95 10.27 13.30
CA GLY A 132 4.16 11.04 13.01
C GLY A 132 4.80 10.75 11.64
N ALA A 133 4.19 9.91 10.81
CA ALA A 133 4.61 9.72 9.42
C ALA A 133 4.30 10.98 8.59
N GLN A 134 5.23 11.35 7.71
CA GLN A 134 5.06 12.45 6.76
C GLN A 134 4.93 11.92 5.32
N GLY A 135 5.44 10.71 5.08
CA GLY A 135 5.47 10.07 3.77
C GLY A 135 4.19 9.36 3.35
N ILE A 136 3.29 9.09 4.30
CA ILE A 136 2.07 8.31 4.06
C ILE A 136 0.89 9.02 4.71
N ARG A 137 -0.19 9.22 3.96
CA ARG A 137 -1.45 9.76 4.46
C ARG A 137 -2.60 8.85 4.07
N ILE A 138 -3.49 8.62 5.02
CA ILE A 138 -4.66 7.76 4.83
C ILE A 138 -5.90 8.63 4.82
N ASN A 139 -6.78 8.39 3.86
CA ASN A 139 -8.09 9.00 3.78
C ASN A 139 -9.15 7.94 4.06
N GLU A 140 -10.03 8.22 5.02
CA GLU A 140 -11.13 7.35 5.40
C GLU A 140 -12.42 7.77 4.71
N ILE A 141 -13.31 6.80 4.49
CA ILE A 141 -14.69 7.02 4.12
C ILE A 141 -15.44 7.32 5.42
N CYS A 142 -15.72 8.60 5.69
CA CYS A 142 -16.73 8.96 6.68
C CYS A 142 -18.10 8.63 6.10
N PHE A 143 -18.80 7.68 6.72
CA PHE A 143 -20.23 7.43 6.49
C PHE A 143 -21.08 8.25 7.46
#